data_AF-A0A382A8Q1-F1
#
_entry.id   AF-A0A382A8Q1-F1
#
_cell.length_a   1.000
_cell.length_b   1.000
_cell.length_c   1.000
_cell.angle_alpha   90.00
_cell.angle_beta   90.00
_cell.angle_gamma   90.00
#
_symmetry.space_group_name_H-M   'P 1'
#
loop_
_entity.id
_entity.type
_entity.pdbx_description
1 polymer ?
#
loop_
_entity_poly.entity_id
_entity_poly.type
_entity_poly.pdbx_seq_one_letter_code
_entity_poly.pdbx_strand_id
1 'polypeptide(L)'
;MKRSKSFIFCFFFVLMSLAMVMTFGSGCGSNSMEYCVETGECELAVDVVKVLGGIPMDPNDPFWADSDRFQKKTIELGPQMITNPKWPDPSIKSVKISAVQNESEIALLLEWKDTTLENKIEVSATHTDQAAIMFPLHPGKEVPSITMGSENEIVNIWQWRAIWEASLLTESQGRDRNSRVLTPSNIRRSPVEDLTAAGF
;
A
#
# COMPACT_ATOMS: atom_id res chain seq x y z
N MET A 1 32.41 4.36 -28.15
CA MET A 1 32.93 3.21 -27.38
C MET A 1 32.12 3.06 -26.10
N LYS A 2 31.09 2.20 -26.10
CA LYS A 2 30.30 1.86 -24.89
C LYS A 2 30.74 0.46 -24.44
N ARG A 3 31.35 0.35 -23.26
CA ARG A 3 31.75 -0.93 -22.66
C ARG A 3 30.55 -1.50 -21.90
N SER A 4 29.90 -2.52 -22.48
CA SER A 4 29.00 -3.42 -21.77
C SER A 4 29.85 -4.41 -20.96
N LYS A 5 29.52 -4.61 -19.67
CA LYS A 5 30.12 -5.66 -18.84
C LYS A 5 29.17 -6.85 -18.81
N SER A 6 29.59 -7.96 -19.41
CA SER A 6 28.91 -9.26 -19.35
C SER A 6 29.68 -10.16 -18.40
N PHE A 7 28.99 -10.84 -17.48
CA PHE A 7 29.56 -11.87 -16.61
C PHE A 7 29.16 -13.26 -17.10
N ILE A 8 30.12 -14.18 -17.06
CA ILE A 8 30.04 -15.56 -17.58
C ILE A 8 29.63 -16.51 -16.46
N PHE A 9 28.65 -17.36 -16.75
CA PHE A 9 28.17 -18.46 -15.90
C PHE A 9 29.08 -19.68 -16.11
N CYS A 10 29.66 -20.25 -15.06
CA CYS A 10 30.39 -21.51 -15.14
C CYS A 10 29.47 -22.66 -14.72
N PHE A 11 29.06 -23.46 -15.70
CA PHE A 11 28.47 -24.79 -15.51
C PHE A 11 29.55 -25.74 -14.96
N PHE A 12 29.27 -26.42 -13.84
CA PHE A 12 29.91 -27.70 -13.55
C PHE A 12 28.82 -28.78 -13.45
N PHE A 13 28.97 -29.78 -14.30
CA PHE A 13 28.09 -30.92 -14.49
C PHE A 13 28.19 -31.88 -13.29
N VAL A 14 27.02 -32.19 -12.73
CA VAL A 14 26.52 -33.53 -12.37
C VAL A 14 27.50 -34.52 -11.73
N LEU A 15 27.26 -34.85 -10.45
CA LEU A 15 27.28 -36.24 -10.01
C LEU A 15 26.00 -36.55 -9.22
N MET A 16 25.18 -37.44 -9.76
CA MET A 16 24.01 -38.00 -9.11
C MET A 16 24.42 -38.73 -7.82
N SER A 17 23.83 -38.33 -6.70
CA SER A 17 23.56 -39.22 -5.57
C SER A 17 22.08 -39.12 -5.23
N LEU A 18 21.37 -40.17 -5.62
CA LEU A 18 19.96 -40.42 -5.35
C LEU A 18 19.78 -40.63 -3.84
N ALA A 19 19.58 -39.56 -3.08
CA ALA A 19 18.98 -39.63 -1.75
C ALA A 19 17.58 -39.06 -1.85
N MET A 20 16.61 -39.96 -2.00
CA MET A 20 15.18 -39.68 -1.92
C MET A 20 14.86 -39.27 -0.48
N VAL A 21 15.13 -38.01 -0.14
CA VAL A 21 14.54 -37.37 1.03
C VAL A 21 13.18 -36.88 0.59
N MET A 22 12.15 -37.60 1.02
CA MET A 22 10.76 -37.15 0.95
C MET A 22 10.60 -35.90 1.82
N THR A 23 11.04 -34.75 1.32
CA THR A 23 10.61 -33.46 1.87
C THR A 23 9.19 -33.22 1.38
N PHE A 24 8.23 -33.77 2.11
CA PHE A 24 6.89 -33.20 2.18
C PHE A 24 7.01 -31.83 2.87
N GLY A 25 7.49 -30.84 2.12
CA GLY A 25 7.44 -29.43 2.47
C GLY A 25 6.15 -28.84 1.95
N SER A 26 5.06 -29.16 2.66
CA SER A 26 3.75 -28.55 2.53
C SER A 26 3.84 -27.03 2.65
N GLY A 27 3.14 -26.32 1.76
CA GLY A 27 2.65 -24.98 2.03
C GLY A 27 3.35 -23.84 1.29
N CYS A 28 2.73 -23.37 0.19
CA CYS A 28 2.70 -21.94 -0.10
C CYS A 28 1.91 -21.26 1.04
N GLY A 29 2.62 -20.86 2.09
CA GLY A 29 2.09 -20.12 3.23
C GLY A 29 3.19 -19.20 3.74
N SER A 30 2.83 -17.94 3.93
CA SER A 30 3.73 -16.80 4.18
C SER A 30 4.44 -16.90 5.54
N ASN A 31 5.43 -17.77 5.67
CA ASN A 31 6.31 -17.82 6.85
C ASN A 31 7.26 -16.60 6.92
N SER A 32 7.25 -15.70 5.94
CA SER A 32 8.17 -14.56 5.87
C SER A 32 7.79 -13.41 6.80
N MET A 33 6.50 -13.20 7.09
CA MET A 33 6.05 -12.07 7.93
C MET A 33 6.21 -12.38 9.42
N GLU A 34 5.87 -13.59 9.86
CA GLU A 34 6.06 -14.01 11.25
C GLU A 34 7.55 -14.08 11.60
N TYR A 35 8.38 -14.61 10.69
CA TYR A 35 9.83 -14.58 10.80
C TYR A 35 10.40 -13.14 10.85
N CYS A 36 9.89 -12.23 10.01
CA CYS A 36 10.25 -10.81 10.01
C CYS A 36 9.97 -10.16 11.37
N VAL A 37 8.82 -10.43 11.98
CA VAL A 37 8.45 -9.87 13.29
C VAL A 37 9.32 -10.42 14.41
N GLU A 38 9.64 -11.72 14.39
CA GLU A 38 10.47 -12.36 15.43
C GLU A 38 11.96 -12.00 15.33
N THR A 39 12.49 -11.91 14.11
CA THR A 39 13.93 -11.72 13.89
C THR A 39 14.33 -10.27 13.59
N GLY A 40 13.38 -9.43 13.17
CA GLY A 40 13.65 -8.11 12.61
C GLY A 40 14.23 -8.14 11.19
N GLU A 41 14.43 -9.33 10.60
CA GLU A 41 14.95 -9.52 9.25
C GLU A 41 13.79 -9.67 8.26
N CYS A 42 13.23 -8.54 7.86
CA CYS A 42 12.12 -8.50 6.90
C CYS A 42 12.65 -8.49 5.47
N GLU A 43 12.19 -9.45 4.66
CA GLU A 43 12.51 -9.51 3.22
C GLU A 43 12.01 -8.26 2.47
N LEU A 44 10.90 -7.68 2.95
CA LEU A 44 10.36 -6.40 2.50
C LEU A 44 10.13 -5.49 3.72
N ALA A 45 10.93 -4.43 3.84
CA ALA A 45 10.80 -3.40 4.85
C ALA A 45 10.72 -2.01 4.20
N VAL A 46 9.83 -1.16 4.72
CA VAL A 46 9.72 0.25 4.33
C VAL A 46 10.42 1.09 5.38
N ASP A 47 11.53 1.71 4.99
CA ASP A 47 12.30 2.59 5.87
C ASP A 47 11.52 3.89 6.11
N VAL A 48 11.33 4.27 7.37
CA VAL A 48 10.67 5.53 7.74
C VAL A 48 11.73 6.59 8.04
N VAL A 49 11.82 7.61 7.18
CA VAL A 49 12.82 8.67 7.29
C VAL A 49 12.37 9.70 8.32
N LYS A 50 13.24 10.00 9.29
CA LYS A 50 12.99 11.08 10.27
C LYS A 50 13.36 12.44 9.66
N VAL A 51 12.45 13.40 9.76
CA VAL A 51 12.64 14.76 9.25
C VAL A 51 12.37 15.81 10.33
N LEU A 52 13.01 16.98 10.17
CA LEU A 52 12.77 18.14 11.02
C LEU A 52 11.76 19.06 10.31
N GLY A 53 10.70 19.46 11.03
CA GLY A 53 9.68 20.37 10.52
C GLY A 53 8.43 19.67 9.94
N GLY A 54 7.59 20.46 9.27
CA GLY A 54 6.34 19.99 8.67
C GLY A 54 6.57 19.13 7.43
N ILE A 55 5.67 18.19 7.20
CA ILE A 55 5.68 17.33 6.00
C ILE A 55 4.69 17.91 4.98
N PRO A 56 5.10 18.17 3.73
CA PRO A 56 4.19 18.69 2.72
C PRO A 56 3.16 17.64 2.31
N MET A 57 1.89 18.06 2.24
CA MET A 57 0.76 17.20 1.86
C MET A 57 0.59 17.05 0.34
N ASP A 58 1.20 17.93 -0.47
CA ASP A 58 1.18 17.79 -1.93
C ASP A 58 2.12 16.65 -2.35
N PRO A 59 1.61 15.58 -2.98
CA PRO A 59 2.43 14.46 -3.43
C PRO A 59 3.44 14.85 -4.52
N ASN A 60 3.27 16.00 -5.19
CA ASN A 60 4.18 16.51 -6.21
C ASN A 60 5.22 17.51 -5.68
N ASP A 61 5.23 17.79 -4.37
CA ASP A 61 6.21 18.70 -3.77
C ASP A 61 7.65 18.18 -4.01
N PRO A 62 8.62 19.05 -4.38
CA PRO A 62 10.02 18.65 -4.56
C PRO A 62 10.64 17.91 -3.38
N PHE A 63 10.11 18.10 -2.17
CA PHE A 63 10.43 17.29 -1.00
C PHE A 63 10.40 15.79 -1.33
N TRP A 64 9.35 15.29 -1.97
CA TRP A 64 9.19 13.86 -2.27
C TRP A 64 10.05 13.34 -3.44
N ALA A 65 10.70 14.24 -4.18
CA ALA A 65 11.55 13.89 -5.33
C ALA A 65 13.01 13.61 -4.94
N ASP A 66 13.40 13.89 -3.69
CA ASP A 66 14.76 13.66 -3.20
C ASP A 66 15.05 12.16 -3.01
N SER A 67 15.61 11.53 -4.04
CA SER A 67 15.95 10.10 -4.04
C SER A 67 17.10 9.74 -3.11
N ASP A 68 17.95 10.71 -2.76
CA ASP A 68 19.07 10.49 -1.85
C ASP A 68 18.58 10.42 -0.40
N ARG A 69 17.50 11.15 -0.10
CA ARG A 69 16.87 11.17 1.21
C ARG A 69 15.79 10.11 1.39
N PHE A 70 14.98 9.84 0.37
CA PHE A 70 13.83 8.94 0.48
C PHE A 70 14.01 7.68 -0.38
N GLN A 71 14.13 6.54 0.30
CA GLN A 71 14.16 5.24 -0.39
C GLN A 71 12.74 4.77 -0.70
N LYS A 72 12.31 4.96 -1.93
CA LYS A 72 11.06 4.38 -2.45
C LYS A 72 11.22 2.87 -2.55
N LYS A 73 10.38 2.11 -1.85
CA LYS A 73 10.33 0.64 -1.96
C LYS A 73 9.19 0.25 -2.88
N THR A 74 9.45 -0.66 -3.82
CA THR A 74 8.40 -1.24 -4.66
C THR A 74 7.82 -2.46 -3.96
N ILE A 75 6.50 -2.47 -3.78
CA ILE A 75 5.72 -3.59 -3.27
C ILE A 75 4.94 -4.18 -4.44
N GLU A 76 5.16 -5.47 -4.72
CA GLU A 76 4.37 -6.22 -5.68
C GLU A 76 3.00 -6.58 -5.08
N LEU A 77 1.95 -6.40 -5.86
CA LEU A 77 0.57 -6.64 -5.45
C LEU A 77 0.06 -7.96 -6.05
N GLY A 78 -0.51 -8.81 -5.20
CA GLY A 78 -1.19 -10.02 -5.61
C GLY A 78 -2.67 -9.77 -5.97
N PRO A 79 -3.26 -10.57 -6.87
CA PRO A 79 -4.70 -10.52 -7.14
C PRO A 79 -5.50 -10.94 -5.91
N GLN A 80 -6.67 -10.32 -5.71
CA GLN A 80 -7.63 -10.85 -4.75
C GLN A 80 -8.39 -12.04 -5.36
N MET A 81 -8.17 -13.23 -4.78
CA MET A 81 -8.71 -14.52 -5.22
C MET A 81 -9.67 -15.17 -4.21
N ILE A 82 -9.82 -14.59 -3.02
CA ILE A 82 -10.63 -15.13 -1.92
C ILE A 82 -12.11 -14.78 -2.09
N THR A 83 -12.43 -13.50 -2.35
CA THR A 83 -13.81 -13.01 -2.48
C THR A 83 -14.24 -12.90 -3.96
N ASN A 84 -15.55 -13.02 -4.21
CA ASN A 84 -16.11 -12.78 -5.54
C ASN A 84 -16.47 -11.29 -5.72
N PRO A 85 -16.33 -10.72 -6.93
CA PRO A 85 -15.79 -11.33 -8.14
C PRO A 85 -14.27 -11.48 -8.10
N LYS A 86 -13.76 -12.63 -8.57
CA LYS A 86 -12.31 -12.88 -8.65
C LYS A 86 -11.73 -12.16 -9.87
N TRP A 87 -10.58 -11.54 -9.68
CA TRP A 87 -9.87 -10.83 -10.75
C TRP A 87 -8.39 -11.27 -10.80
N PRO A 88 -8.07 -12.32 -11.57
CA PRO A 88 -6.75 -12.95 -11.52
C PRO A 88 -5.63 -12.11 -12.17
N ASP A 89 -5.97 -11.15 -13.03
CA ASP A 89 -5.00 -10.28 -13.72
C ASP A 89 -5.28 -8.80 -13.47
N PRO A 90 -4.98 -8.28 -12.27
CA PRO A 90 -5.19 -6.88 -11.93
C PRO A 90 -4.33 -5.97 -12.82
N SER A 91 -4.88 -4.83 -13.22
CA SER A 91 -4.19 -3.82 -14.03
C SER A 91 -2.97 -3.24 -13.30
N ILE A 92 -3.10 -3.04 -11.99
CA ILE A 92 -2.04 -2.54 -11.11
C ILE A 92 -1.37 -3.72 -10.40
N LYS A 93 -0.08 -3.90 -10.68
CA LYS A 93 0.71 -5.05 -10.18
C LYS A 93 1.76 -4.67 -9.15
N SER A 94 2.05 -3.39 -9.01
CA SER A 94 2.96 -2.90 -7.98
C SER A 94 2.66 -1.45 -7.61
N VAL A 95 3.06 -1.11 -6.39
CA VAL A 95 2.99 0.24 -5.82
C VAL A 95 4.35 0.57 -5.24
N LYS A 96 4.81 1.81 -5.43
CA LYS A 96 5.97 2.34 -4.73
C LYS A 96 5.49 3.05 -3.47
N ILE A 97 6.19 2.82 -2.37
CA ILE A 97 5.91 3.46 -1.10
C ILE A 97 7.16 4.14 -0.56
N SER A 98 6.98 5.31 0.04
CA SER A 98 7.98 5.96 0.89
C SER A 98 7.30 6.49 2.15
N ALA A 99 8.03 6.47 3.26
CA ALA A 99 7.49 6.82 4.57
C ALA A 99 8.39 7.84 5.25
N VAL A 100 7.75 8.84 5.86
CA VAL A 100 8.41 9.95 6.54
C VAL A 100 7.72 10.21 7.86
N GLN A 101 8.48 10.53 8.90
CA GLN A 101 7.92 10.96 10.17
C GLN A 101 8.66 12.17 10.73
N ASN A 102 7.92 13.03 11.44
CA ASN A 102 8.48 14.05 12.32
C ASN A 102 8.13 13.69 13.78
N GLU A 103 8.12 14.67 14.69
CA GLU A 103 7.81 14.42 16.11
C GLU A 103 6.33 14.17 16.39
N SER A 104 5.43 14.56 15.49
CA SER A 104 3.98 14.55 15.69
C SER A 104 3.19 13.74 14.64
N GLU A 105 3.77 13.51 13.47
CA GLU A 105 3.08 13.04 12.28
C GLU A 105 3.90 11.98 11.55
N ILE A 106 3.18 11.09 10.86
CA ILE A 106 3.71 10.16 9.87
C ILE A 106 3.00 10.40 8.55
N ALA A 107 3.76 10.38 7.46
CA ALA A 107 3.25 10.51 6.10
C ALA A 107 3.74 9.34 5.25
N LEU A 108 2.84 8.83 4.41
CA LEU A 108 3.09 7.74 3.49
C LEU A 108 2.73 8.22 2.10
N LEU A 109 3.72 8.19 1.20
CA LEU A 109 3.50 8.48 -0.22
C LEU A 109 3.40 7.16 -0.97
N LEU A 110 2.27 6.96 -1.63
CA LEU A 110 2.01 5.83 -2.52
C LEU A 110 2.02 6.32 -3.96
N GLU A 111 2.75 5.61 -4.83
CA GLU A 111 2.82 5.90 -6.25
C GLU A 111 2.61 4.61 -7.04
N TRP A 112 1.62 4.59 -7.92
CA TRP A 112 1.41 3.49 -8.87
C TRP A 112 1.24 4.06 -10.28
N LYS A 113 1.49 3.21 -11.28
CA LYS A 113 1.32 3.59 -12.68
C LYS A 113 -0.11 3.29 -13.10
N ASP A 114 -0.88 4.35 -13.32
CA ASP A 114 -2.20 4.26 -13.92
C ASP A 114 -2.23 4.98 -15.27
N THR A 115 -2.95 4.43 -16.23
CA THR A 115 -3.20 5.07 -17.52
C THR A 115 -4.53 5.83 -17.55
N THR A 116 -5.39 5.57 -16.57
CA THR A 116 -6.71 6.16 -16.44
C THR A 116 -6.79 6.97 -15.14
N LEU A 117 -7.89 7.72 -14.96
CA LEU A 117 -8.09 8.57 -13.78
C LEU A 117 -9.59 8.53 -13.46
N GLU A 118 -9.95 7.66 -12.53
CA GLU A 118 -11.34 7.42 -12.15
C GLU A 118 -11.64 8.14 -10.83
N ASN A 119 -11.90 9.45 -10.88
CA ASN A 119 -12.21 10.26 -9.71
C ASN A 119 -13.70 10.65 -9.58
N LYS A 120 -14.57 10.09 -10.42
CA LYS A 120 -16.03 10.31 -10.42
C LYS A 120 -16.75 9.01 -10.68
N ILE A 121 -17.95 8.86 -10.12
CA ILE A 121 -18.84 7.75 -10.46
C ILE A 121 -19.65 8.18 -11.69
N GLU A 122 -19.52 7.41 -12.76
CA GLU A 122 -20.30 7.58 -13.99
C GLU A 122 -21.15 6.34 -14.24
N VAL A 123 -22.15 6.46 -15.13
CA VAL A 123 -23.04 5.33 -15.46
C VAL A 123 -22.25 4.13 -16.02
N SER A 124 -21.14 4.40 -16.72
CA SER A 124 -20.22 3.39 -17.28
C SER A 124 -19.05 3.02 -16.35
N ALA A 125 -18.78 3.80 -15.30
CA ALA A 125 -17.65 3.61 -14.39
C ALA A 125 -18.17 3.68 -12.94
N THR A 126 -18.50 2.52 -12.37
CA THR A 126 -19.07 2.41 -11.03
C THR A 126 -18.03 2.40 -9.92
N HIS A 127 -16.74 2.32 -10.27
CA HIS A 127 -15.63 2.27 -9.32
C HIS A 127 -14.67 3.43 -9.59
N THR A 128 -14.08 3.93 -8.50
CA THR A 128 -13.09 5.01 -8.52
C THR A 128 -11.76 4.49 -8.01
N ASP A 129 -10.68 5.22 -8.29
CA ASP A 129 -9.34 4.86 -7.83
C ASP A 129 -9.27 4.92 -6.31
N GLN A 130 -8.70 3.88 -5.72
CA GLN A 130 -8.63 3.69 -4.28
C GLN A 130 -7.33 2.98 -3.92
N ALA A 131 -6.78 3.35 -2.76
CA ALA A 131 -5.63 2.70 -2.18
C ALA A 131 -5.89 2.50 -0.68
N ALA A 132 -5.35 1.43 -0.10
CA ALA A 132 -5.49 1.18 1.31
C ALA A 132 -4.20 0.64 1.91
N ILE A 133 -3.88 1.08 3.13
CA ILE A 133 -2.82 0.51 3.95
C ILE A 133 -3.46 -0.04 5.22
N MET A 134 -3.07 -1.26 5.58
CA MET A 134 -3.57 -1.96 6.75
C MET A 134 -2.47 -2.06 7.80
N PHE A 135 -2.81 -1.73 9.04
CA PHE A 135 -1.92 -1.78 10.19
C PHE A 135 -2.47 -2.74 11.26
N PRO A 136 -1.64 -3.60 11.85
CA PRO A 136 -2.01 -4.32 13.06
C PRO A 136 -2.19 -3.31 14.22
N LEU A 137 -3.29 -3.41 14.96
CA LEU A 137 -3.50 -2.56 16.15
C LEU A 137 -2.66 -2.98 17.36
N HIS A 138 -2.19 -4.22 17.36
CA HIS A 138 -1.39 -4.80 18.45
C HIS A 138 -0.03 -5.26 17.89
N PRO A 139 1.01 -4.40 17.93
CA PRO A 139 2.33 -4.78 17.44
C PRO A 139 2.91 -5.92 18.28
N GLY A 140 3.61 -6.86 17.63
CA GLY A 140 4.29 -7.99 18.29
C GLY A 140 3.38 -9.16 18.68
N LYS A 141 2.11 -9.15 18.29
CA LYS A 141 1.25 -10.34 18.27
C LYS A 141 1.30 -11.03 16.91
N GLU A 142 0.57 -12.14 16.78
CA GLU A 142 0.35 -12.83 15.52
C GLU A 142 -0.05 -11.85 14.40
N VAL A 143 0.46 -12.11 13.20
CA VAL A 143 0.22 -11.27 12.03
C VAL A 143 -1.27 -11.39 11.67
N PRO A 144 -2.03 -10.28 11.64
CA PRO A 144 -3.45 -10.36 11.34
C PRO A 144 -3.71 -10.99 9.97
N SER A 145 -4.78 -11.78 9.87
CA SER A 145 -5.20 -12.38 8.61
C SER A 145 -5.30 -11.35 7.49
N ILE A 146 -4.86 -11.74 6.29
CA ILE A 146 -5.00 -10.95 5.05
C ILE A 146 -6.46 -10.63 4.69
N THR A 147 -7.42 -11.30 5.34
CA THR A 147 -8.87 -11.04 5.22
C THR A 147 -9.34 -9.94 6.17
N MET A 148 -8.55 -8.88 6.34
CA MET A 148 -8.84 -7.75 7.24
C MET A 148 -8.91 -8.14 8.73
N GLY A 149 -8.06 -9.07 9.16
CA GLY A 149 -7.97 -9.50 10.55
C GLY A 149 -9.02 -10.53 10.98
N SER A 150 -9.23 -10.61 12.29
CA SER A 150 -10.21 -11.48 12.96
C SER A 150 -10.71 -10.81 14.25
N GLU A 151 -11.66 -11.43 14.97
CA GLU A 151 -12.20 -10.88 16.23
C GLU A 151 -11.11 -10.56 17.27
N ASN A 152 -10.02 -11.34 17.29
CA ASN A 152 -8.89 -11.17 18.22
C ASN A 152 -7.70 -10.41 17.62
N GLU A 153 -7.73 -10.17 16.30
CA GLU A 153 -6.64 -9.58 15.52
C GLU A 153 -7.19 -8.42 14.70
N ILE A 154 -7.73 -7.44 15.42
CA ILE A 154 -8.30 -6.25 14.81
C ILE A 154 -7.21 -5.43 14.10
N VAL A 155 -7.59 -4.85 12.96
CA VAL A 155 -6.72 -4.05 12.12
C VAL A 155 -7.27 -2.65 11.94
N ASN A 156 -6.36 -1.71 11.73
CA ASN A 156 -6.68 -0.37 11.29
C ASN A 156 -6.39 -0.25 9.79
N ILE A 157 -7.27 0.38 9.03
CA ILE A 157 -7.12 0.54 7.58
C ILE A 157 -7.29 2.00 7.23
N TRP A 158 -6.25 2.58 6.64
CA TRP A 158 -6.32 3.90 6.02
C TRP A 158 -6.68 3.72 4.56
N GLN A 159 -7.89 4.12 4.18
CA GLN A 159 -8.38 4.01 2.81
C GLN A 159 -8.49 5.38 2.15
N TRP A 160 -7.69 5.60 1.11
CA TRP A 160 -7.82 6.75 0.23
C TRP A 160 -8.77 6.45 -0.93
N ARG A 161 -9.57 7.45 -1.34
CA ARG A 161 -10.38 7.38 -2.56
C ARG A 161 -10.32 8.67 -3.38
N ALA A 162 -10.08 8.55 -4.67
CA ALA A 162 -9.98 9.67 -5.60
C ALA A 162 -11.26 10.54 -5.65
N ILE A 163 -12.44 9.93 -5.47
CA ILE A 163 -13.71 10.67 -5.49
C ILE A 163 -13.82 11.72 -4.36
N TRP A 164 -13.13 11.50 -3.25
CA TRP A 164 -13.20 12.39 -2.10
C TRP A 164 -12.31 13.63 -2.26
N GLU A 165 -11.25 13.55 -3.07
CA GLU A 165 -10.42 14.70 -3.46
C GLU A 165 -11.27 15.75 -4.20
N ALA A 166 -12.05 15.31 -5.19
CA ALA A 166 -12.86 16.19 -6.02
C ALA A 166 -13.93 16.95 -5.23
N SER A 167 -14.53 16.31 -4.21
CA SER A 167 -15.50 16.98 -3.33
C SER A 167 -14.87 18.10 -2.51
N LEU A 168 -13.65 17.93 -2.01
CA LEU A 168 -12.96 18.94 -1.20
C LEU A 168 -12.60 20.19 -2.02
N LEU A 169 -12.18 20.01 -3.27
CA LEU A 169 -11.87 21.11 -4.18
C LEU A 169 -13.11 21.94 -4.51
N THR A 170 -14.25 21.28 -4.76
CA THR A 170 -15.52 21.94 -5.12
C THR A 170 -16.06 22.78 -3.96
N GLU A 171 -15.94 22.30 -2.72
CA GLU A 171 -16.37 23.05 -1.52
C GLU A 171 -15.50 24.29 -1.25
N SER A 172 -14.19 24.24 -1.55
CA SER A 172 -13.30 25.39 -1.40
C SER A 172 -13.70 26.59 -2.30
N GLN A 173 -14.31 26.30 -3.47
CA GLN A 173 -14.78 27.32 -4.42
C GLN A 173 -16.21 27.79 -4.15
N GLY A 174 -16.99 27.04 -3.37
CA GLY A 174 -18.41 27.29 -3.11
C GLY A 174 -18.72 28.16 -1.88
N ARG A 175 -17.73 28.79 -1.24
CA ARG A 175 -17.92 29.65 -0.05
C ARG A 175 -18.48 31.02 -0.41
N ASP A 176 -19.54 31.06 -1.20
CA ASP A 176 -20.33 32.26 -1.44
C ASP A 176 -21.52 32.30 -0.45
N ARG A 177 -21.57 33.38 0.33
CA ARG A 177 -22.51 33.55 1.45
C ARG A 177 -23.92 33.85 0.93
N ASN A 178 -24.71 32.86 0.52
CA ASN A 178 -26.19 32.94 0.54
C ASN A 178 -26.90 31.68 -0.01
N SER A 179 -26.78 30.54 0.65
CA SER A 179 -27.82 29.52 0.49
C SER A 179 -28.02 28.71 1.77
N ARG A 180 -29.15 28.97 2.44
CA ARG A 180 -29.67 28.13 3.53
C ARG A 180 -30.27 26.89 2.89
N VAL A 181 -29.44 25.92 2.54
CA VAL A 181 -29.87 24.54 2.32
C VAL A 181 -29.14 23.69 3.35
N LEU A 182 -29.86 23.28 4.39
CA LEU A 182 -29.40 22.30 5.36
C LEU A 182 -29.50 20.91 4.71
N THR A 183 -28.53 20.55 3.88
CA THR A 183 -28.20 19.13 3.70
C THR A 183 -27.30 18.72 4.86
N PRO A 184 -27.59 17.63 5.59
CA PRO A 184 -26.62 17.06 6.52
C PRO A 184 -25.54 16.36 5.69
N SER A 185 -24.72 17.15 4.99
CA SER A 185 -23.47 16.67 4.44
C SER A 185 -22.59 16.41 5.65
N ASN A 186 -22.30 15.14 5.92
CA ASN A 186 -21.10 14.78 6.68
C ASN A 186 -19.94 15.48 5.95
N ILE A 187 -19.53 16.64 6.44
CA ILE A 187 -18.45 17.43 5.84
C ILE A 187 -17.20 16.57 5.96
N ARG A 188 -16.84 15.93 4.86
CA ARG A 188 -15.69 15.05 4.81
C ARG A 188 -14.46 15.94 4.85
N ARG A 189 -13.58 15.73 5.83
CA ARG A 189 -12.39 16.59 6.05
C ARG A 189 -11.13 16.07 5.37
N SER A 190 -11.16 14.83 4.89
CA SER A 190 -10.01 14.12 4.34
C SER A 190 -10.43 13.18 3.21
N PRO A 191 -9.61 13.05 2.16
CA PRO A 191 -9.77 12.02 1.14
C PRO A 191 -9.30 10.63 1.63
N VAL A 192 -8.83 10.55 2.88
CA VAL A 192 -8.50 9.30 3.57
C VAL A 192 -9.51 9.05 4.68
N GLU A 193 -10.07 7.84 4.70
CA GLU A 193 -10.92 7.34 5.77
C GLU A 193 -10.15 6.40 6.68
N ASP A 194 -10.42 6.52 7.98
CA ASP A 194 -9.85 5.69 9.03
C ASP A 194 -10.89 4.61 9.41
N LEU A 195 -10.58 3.36 9.09
CA LEU A 195 -11.45 2.21 9.28
C LEU A 195 -10.86 1.25 10.30
N THR A 196 -11.73 0.59 11.07
CA THR A 196 -11.35 -0.55 11.93
C THR A 196 -12.07 -1.79 11.43
N ALA A 197 -11.35 -2.91 11.30
CA ALA A 197 -11.90 -4.18 10.85
C ALA A 197 -11.46 -5.34 11.75
N ALA A 198 -12.28 -6.39 11.77
CA ALA A 198 -12.11 -7.59 12.60
C ALA A 198 -12.44 -8.86 11.80
N GLY A 199 -12.04 -8.87 10.52
CA GLY A 199 -12.41 -9.90 9.55
C GLY A 199 -13.44 -9.43 8.51
N PHE A 200 -13.69 -10.33 7.56
CA PHE A 200 -14.65 -10.20 6.46
C PHE A 200 -15.97 -10.91 6.77
#